data_AF-A0A9D6HC76-F1
#
_entry.id   AF-A0A9D6HC76-F1
#
_cell.length_a   1.000
_cell.length_b   1.000
_cell.length_c   1.000
_cell.angle_alpha   90.00
_cell.angle_beta   90.00
_cell.angle_gamma   90.00
#
_symmetry.space_group_name_H-M   'P 1'
#
loop_
_entity.id
_entity.type
_entity.pdbx_description
1 polymer ?
#
loop_
_entity_poly.entity_id
_entity_poly.type
_entity_poly.pdbx_seq_one_letter_code
_entity_poly.pdbx_strand_id
1 'polypeptide(L)'
;MRLVTALLLFASAAAAQAPEPFHQVCGACHTTVADDFRTHKHLAAGLDCNTCHGDSVEHRAAAGAAAPDRIAAPQQQAALCGTCHAENAAQYNESVHGKLVAALERGPNCGTCHDVHRVRTARATERRCQTCHEQRPAACMAEPSAAKFSVSCANCHTPHLFHAAE
;
A
#
# COMPACT_ATOMS: atom_id res chain seq x y z
N MET A 1 -23.53 10.75 -70.71
CA MET A 1 -22.37 10.64 -69.79
C MET A 1 -22.61 11.57 -68.61
N ARG A 2 -23.25 11.09 -67.55
CA ARG A 2 -23.47 11.84 -66.30
C ARG A 2 -22.67 11.15 -65.21
N LEU A 3 -21.66 11.86 -64.69
CA LEU A 3 -20.78 11.42 -63.62
C LEU A 3 -21.59 11.24 -62.33
N VAL A 4 -21.56 10.04 -61.76
CA VAL A 4 -22.12 9.75 -60.43
C VAL A 4 -21.01 9.99 -59.41
N THR A 5 -21.09 11.11 -58.69
CA THR A 5 -20.20 11.43 -57.58
C THR A 5 -20.61 10.58 -56.38
N ALA A 6 -19.86 9.52 -56.08
CA ALA A 6 -20.05 8.71 -54.89
C ALA A 6 -19.53 9.49 -53.66
N LEU A 7 -20.45 10.05 -52.88
CA LEU A 7 -20.15 10.64 -51.57
C LEU A 7 -19.86 9.49 -50.59
N LEU A 8 -18.59 9.20 -50.34
CA LEU A 8 -18.17 8.27 -49.29
C LEU A 8 -18.37 8.93 -47.93
N LEU A 9 -19.46 8.58 -47.26
CA LEU A 9 -19.72 8.91 -45.86
C LEU A 9 -18.73 8.12 -44.99
N PHE A 10 -17.70 8.79 -44.48
CA PHE A 10 -16.87 8.25 -43.40
C PHE A 10 -17.69 8.31 -42.10
N ALA A 11 -18.26 7.17 -41.70
CA ALA A 11 -18.81 6.99 -40.37
C ALA A 11 -17.63 6.88 -39.39
N SER A 12 -17.33 7.97 -38.69
CA SER A 12 -16.40 7.97 -37.56
C SER A 12 -17.04 7.16 -36.43
N ALA A 13 -16.67 5.90 -36.29
CA ALA A 13 -16.95 5.16 -35.08
C ALA A 13 -16.18 5.85 -33.94
N ALA A 14 -16.88 6.61 -33.11
CA ALA A 14 -16.38 7.00 -31.80
C ALA A 14 -16.18 5.69 -31.02
N ALA A 15 -14.96 5.16 -31.04
CA ALA A 15 -14.56 4.15 -30.09
C ALA A 15 -14.80 4.74 -28.72
N ALA A 16 -15.77 4.19 -27.97
CA ALA A 16 -15.89 4.47 -26.56
C ALA A 16 -14.52 4.13 -25.96
N GLN A 17 -13.76 5.16 -25.56
CA GLN A 17 -12.53 4.95 -24.81
C GLN A 17 -12.91 4.05 -23.63
N ALA A 18 -12.35 2.84 -23.59
CA ALA A 18 -12.37 2.05 -22.37
C ALA A 18 -11.87 2.98 -21.25
N PRO A 19 -12.50 2.97 -20.06
CA PRO A 19 -12.03 3.83 -18.98
C PRO A 19 -10.53 3.59 -18.82
N GLU A 20 -9.74 4.64 -19.07
CA GLU A 20 -8.29 4.58 -18.93
C GLU A 20 -8.00 3.98 -17.55
N PRO A 21 -7.17 2.93 -17.45
CA PRO A 21 -6.92 2.29 -16.17
C PRO A 21 -6.43 3.37 -15.20
N PHE A 22 -7.24 3.67 -14.17
CA PHE A 22 -7.22 4.92 -13.40
C PHE A 22 -5.85 5.28 -12.78
N HIS A 23 -4.93 4.32 -12.68
CA HIS A 23 -3.53 4.58 -12.37
C HIS A 23 -2.86 5.59 -13.33
N GLN A 24 -3.32 5.71 -14.58
CA GLN A 24 -2.73 6.61 -15.57
C GLN A 24 -2.96 8.09 -15.23
N VAL A 25 -4.14 8.44 -14.70
CA VAL A 25 -4.46 9.84 -14.38
C VAL A 25 -3.60 10.33 -13.22
N CYS A 26 -3.54 9.54 -12.13
CA CYS A 26 -2.72 9.89 -10.97
C CYS A 26 -1.23 9.81 -11.30
N GLY A 27 -0.82 8.77 -12.05
CA GLY A 27 0.57 8.52 -12.43
C GLY A 27 1.15 9.48 -13.46
N ALA A 28 0.33 10.29 -14.13
CA ALA A 28 0.81 11.37 -14.99
C ALA A 28 1.54 12.48 -14.21
N CYS A 29 1.11 12.74 -12.96
CA CYS A 29 1.73 13.72 -12.07
C CYS A 29 2.56 13.06 -10.96
N HIS A 30 2.09 11.94 -10.39
CA HIS A 30 2.77 11.22 -9.31
C HIS A 30 3.63 10.07 -9.85
N THR A 31 4.56 10.38 -10.76
CA THR A 31 5.33 9.37 -11.52
C THR A 31 6.10 8.41 -10.62
N THR A 32 6.85 8.91 -9.63
CA THR A 32 7.62 8.08 -8.70
C THR A 32 6.72 7.14 -7.89
N VAL A 33 5.60 7.64 -7.37
CA VAL A 33 4.67 6.82 -6.58
C VAL A 33 3.96 5.78 -7.47
N ALA A 34 3.64 6.14 -8.70
CA ALA A 34 3.06 5.23 -9.66
C ALA A 34 4.03 4.12 -10.06
N ASP A 35 5.32 4.43 -10.24
CA ASP A 35 6.37 3.43 -10.50
C ASP A 35 6.52 2.45 -9.33
N ASP A 36 6.53 2.97 -8.10
CA ASP A 36 6.55 2.13 -6.90
C ASP A 36 5.32 1.19 -6.84
N PHE A 37 4.12 1.73 -7.05
CA PHE A 37 2.88 0.98 -6.94
C PHE A 37 2.73 -0.09 -8.02
N ARG A 38 3.28 0.13 -9.22
CA ARG A 38 3.30 -0.84 -10.33
C ARG A 38 3.96 -2.17 -9.97
N THR A 39 4.83 -2.18 -8.97
CA THR A 39 5.54 -3.39 -8.53
C THR A 39 4.73 -4.27 -7.58
N HIS A 40 3.52 -3.85 -7.20
CA HIS A 40 2.82 -4.44 -6.06
C HIS A 40 1.62 -5.35 -6.41
N LYS A 41 1.34 -6.29 -5.49
CA LYS A 41 0.20 -7.22 -5.58
C LYS A 41 -1.17 -6.55 -5.51
N HIS A 42 -1.27 -5.36 -4.92
CA HIS A 42 -2.51 -4.58 -4.88
C HIS A 42 -2.93 -4.18 -6.30
N LEU A 43 -1.99 -3.74 -7.14
CA LEU A 43 -2.28 -3.48 -8.55
C LEU A 43 -2.65 -4.78 -9.29
N ALA A 44 -1.91 -5.86 -9.06
CA ALA A 44 -2.22 -7.16 -9.65
C ALA A 44 -3.60 -7.71 -9.21
N ALA A 45 -4.09 -7.31 -8.04
CA ALA A 45 -5.42 -7.61 -7.53
C ALA A 45 -6.52 -6.65 -8.03
N GLY A 46 -6.18 -5.72 -8.95
CA GLY A 46 -7.12 -4.77 -9.55
C GLY A 46 -7.40 -3.52 -8.70
N LEU A 47 -6.63 -3.29 -7.63
CA LEU A 47 -6.74 -2.06 -6.85
C LEU A 47 -5.95 -0.93 -7.50
N ASP A 48 -6.42 0.29 -7.30
CA ASP A 48 -5.84 1.51 -7.84
C ASP A 48 -5.64 2.58 -6.76
N CYS A 49 -5.21 3.78 -7.19
CA CYS A 49 -4.97 4.91 -6.32
C CYS A 49 -6.25 5.30 -5.53
N ASN A 50 -7.39 5.30 -6.20
CA ASN A 50 -8.68 5.76 -5.66
C ASN A 50 -9.19 4.84 -4.56
N THR A 51 -8.89 3.54 -4.66
CA THR A 51 -9.23 2.55 -3.63
C THR A 51 -8.78 3.03 -2.23
N CYS A 52 -7.58 3.60 -2.15
CA CYS A 52 -7.02 4.09 -0.89
C CYS A 52 -7.22 5.60 -0.69
N HIS A 53 -7.13 6.40 -1.75
CA HIS A 53 -7.06 7.86 -1.67
C HIS A 53 -8.37 8.59 -2.02
N GLY A 54 -9.41 7.87 -2.47
CA GLY A 54 -10.63 8.46 -3.02
C GLY A 54 -10.44 8.99 -4.43
N ASP A 55 -11.51 9.55 -5.02
CA ASP A 55 -11.49 9.99 -6.41
C ASP A 55 -10.64 11.25 -6.64
N SER A 56 -10.37 12.01 -5.58
CA SER A 56 -9.47 13.16 -5.58
C SER A 56 -9.84 14.17 -6.66
N VAL A 57 -11.14 14.38 -6.89
CA VAL A 57 -11.66 15.17 -8.02
C VAL A 57 -11.17 16.62 -7.94
N GLU A 58 -11.24 17.24 -6.77
CA GLU A 58 -10.76 18.62 -6.55
C GLU A 58 -9.24 18.70 -6.72
N HIS A 59 -8.51 17.75 -6.14
CA HIS A 59 -7.05 17.66 -6.26
C HIS A 59 -6.59 17.60 -7.72
N ARG A 60 -7.25 16.78 -8.55
CA ARG A 60 -6.91 16.64 -9.98
C ARG A 60 -7.28 17.86 -10.83
N ALA A 61 -8.28 18.62 -10.41
CA ALA A 61 -8.75 19.80 -11.14
C ALA A 61 -8.01 21.08 -10.73
N ALA A 62 -7.32 21.08 -9.59
CA ALA A 62 -6.61 22.24 -9.08
C ALA A 62 -5.26 22.46 -9.79
N ALA A 63 -4.96 23.71 -10.12
CA ALA A 63 -3.62 24.12 -10.54
C ALA A 63 -2.64 24.33 -9.35
N GLY A 64 -2.99 23.82 -8.15
CA GLY A 64 -2.34 24.15 -6.88
C GLY A 64 -2.44 23.06 -5.81
N ALA A 65 -2.23 23.43 -4.54
CA ALA A 65 -1.99 22.52 -3.40
C ALA A 65 -3.26 21.87 -2.79
N ALA A 66 -4.32 21.67 -3.56
CA ALA A 66 -5.49 20.94 -3.07
C ALA A 66 -5.05 19.54 -2.63
N ALA A 67 -5.44 19.10 -1.44
CA ALA A 67 -5.11 17.77 -0.95
C ALA A 67 -6.02 16.71 -1.61
N PRO A 68 -5.54 15.46 -1.81
CA PRO A 68 -6.42 14.37 -2.23
C PRO A 68 -7.44 14.04 -1.14
N ASP A 69 -8.56 13.40 -1.52
CA ASP A 69 -9.71 13.19 -0.62
C ASP A 69 -9.33 12.44 0.67
N ARG A 70 -8.37 11.51 0.58
CA ARG A 70 -7.89 10.73 1.71
C ARG A 70 -6.39 10.52 1.67
N ILE A 71 -5.70 10.94 2.73
CA ILE A 71 -4.37 10.45 3.11
C ILE A 71 -4.49 9.93 4.54
N ALA A 72 -4.25 8.64 4.75
CA ALA A 72 -4.30 8.07 6.09
C ALA A 72 -3.15 8.62 6.95
N ALA A 73 -3.49 9.32 8.03
CA ALA A 73 -2.54 9.64 9.10
C ALA A 73 -1.98 8.34 9.72
N PRO A 74 -0.84 8.39 10.43
CA PRO A 74 -0.21 7.21 11.01
C PRO A 74 -1.16 6.31 11.81
N GLN A 75 -2.09 6.90 12.57
CA GLN A 75 -3.08 6.21 13.40
C GLN A 75 -4.25 5.63 12.60
N GLN A 76 -4.48 6.14 11.40
CA GLN A 76 -5.57 5.72 10.52
C GLN A 76 -5.15 4.57 9.59
N GLN A 77 -3.85 4.23 9.52
CA GLN A 77 -3.37 3.19 8.61
C GLN A 77 -3.99 1.83 8.89
N ALA A 78 -4.09 1.42 10.16
CA ALA A 78 -4.70 0.13 10.51
C ALA A 78 -6.17 0.06 10.08
N ALA A 79 -6.92 1.16 10.25
CA ALA A 79 -8.30 1.25 9.77
C ALA A 79 -8.39 1.18 8.24
N LEU A 80 -7.53 1.92 7.53
CA LEU A 80 -7.50 1.90 6.05
C LEU A 80 -7.18 0.51 5.52
N CYS A 81 -6.08 -0.10 5.98
CA CYS A 81 -5.68 -1.44 5.55
C CYS A 81 -6.73 -2.50 5.97
N GLY A 82 -7.34 -2.32 7.14
CA GLY A 82 -8.36 -3.20 7.70
C GLY A 82 -9.67 -3.26 6.93
N THR A 83 -9.92 -2.31 6.01
CA THR A 83 -11.07 -2.39 5.08
C THR A 83 -11.07 -3.69 4.26
N CYS A 84 -9.88 -4.20 3.91
CA CYS A 84 -9.70 -5.49 3.23
C CYS A 84 -8.93 -6.52 4.07
N HIS A 85 -8.03 -6.07 4.96
CA HIS A 85 -7.21 -6.94 5.83
C HIS A 85 -7.68 -6.92 7.28
N ALA A 86 -8.97 -7.20 7.49
CA ALA A 86 -9.64 -7.03 8.78
C ALA A 86 -8.98 -7.82 9.92
N GLU A 87 -8.61 -9.08 9.69
CA GLU A 87 -7.98 -9.92 10.72
C GLU A 87 -6.60 -9.40 11.13
N ASN A 88 -5.76 -9.04 10.17
CA ASN A 88 -4.44 -8.46 10.45
C ASN A 88 -4.55 -7.13 11.19
N ALA A 89 -5.53 -6.29 10.83
CA ALA A 89 -5.79 -5.02 11.52
C ALA A 89 -6.27 -5.25 12.95
N ALA A 90 -7.13 -6.25 13.19
CA ALA A 90 -7.56 -6.62 14.54
C ALA A 90 -6.39 -7.07 15.41
N GLN A 91 -5.57 -8.02 14.92
CA GLN A 91 -4.37 -8.49 15.62
C GLN A 91 -3.39 -7.33 15.90
N TYR A 92 -3.18 -6.44 14.92
CA TYR A 92 -2.35 -5.25 15.10
C TYR A 92 -2.90 -4.32 16.18
N ASN A 93 -4.21 -4.09 16.25
CA ASN A 93 -4.81 -3.21 17.26
C ASN A 93 -4.74 -3.79 18.68
N GLU A 94 -4.58 -5.11 18.81
CA GLU A 94 -4.31 -5.81 20.08
C GLU A 94 -2.83 -5.79 20.45
N SER A 95 -1.93 -5.60 19.48
CA SER A 95 -0.49 -5.55 19.71
C SER A 95 -0.06 -4.35 20.55
N VAL A 96 1.07 -4.48 21.24
CA VAL A 96 1.75 -3.36 21.90
C VAL A 96 1.98 -2.20 20.90
N HIS A 97 2.38 -2.48 19.67
CA HIS A 97 2.58 -1.46 18.63
C HIS A 97 1.29 -0.70 18.30
N GLY A 98 0.19 -1.41 18.15
CA GLY A 98 -1.13 -0.82 17.90
C GLY A 98 -1.58 0.06 19.04
N LYS A 99 -1.37 -0.36 20.30
CA LYS A 99 -1.69 0.46 21.48
C LYS A 99 -0.86 1.74 21.55
N LEU A 100 0.44 1.68 21.28
CA LEU A 100 1.31 2.87 21.22
C LEU A 100 0.77 3.88 20.20
N VAL A 101 0.48 3.42 18.98
CA VAL A 101 -0.06 4.30 17.93
C VAL A 101 -1.44 4.87 18.32
N ALA A 102 -2.31 4.06 18.93
CA ALA A 102 -3.63 4.50 19.40
C ALA A 102 -3.52 5.54 20.53
N ALA A 103 -2.50 5.45 21.38
CA ALA A 103 -2.18 6.42 22.42
C ALA A 103 -1.46 7.69 21.91
N LEU A 104 -1.30 7.83 20.58
CA LEU A 104 -0.53 8.90 19.93
C LEU A 104 0.97 8.90 20.32
N GLU A 105 1.46 7.78 20.80
CA GLU A 105 2.87 7.58 21.09
C GLU A 105 3.63 7.10 19.84
N ARG A 106 4.95 7.09 19.92
CA ARG A 106 5.82 6.64 18.83
C ARG A 106 5.77 5.11 18.74
N GLY A 107 4.90 4.59 17.89
CA GLY A 107 4.83 3.17 17.54
C GLY A 107 4.91 2.92 16.02
N PRO A 108 5.34 1.72 15.59
CA PRO A 108 5.29 1.34 14.19
C PRO A 108 3.84 1.04 13.76
N ASN A 109 3.46 1.47 12.56
CA ASN A 109 2.18 1.13 11.93
C ASN A 109 2.37 0.19 10.72
N CYS A 110 1.27 -0.12 10.03
CA CYS A 110 1.28 -0.99 8.85
C CYS A 110 2.37 -0.60 7.84
N GLY A 111 2.46 0.68 7.47
CA GLY A 111 3.45 1.22 6.54
C GLY A 111 4.88 1.27 7.11
N THR A 112 5.05 1.29 8.43
CA THR A 112 6.39 1.26 9.03
C THR A 112 7.11 -0.05 8.71
N CYS A 113 6.39 -1.16 8.78
CA CYS A 113 6.91 -2.49 8.46
C CYS A 113 6.77 -2.78 6.96
N HIS A 114 5.60 -2.53 6.38
CA HIS A 114 5.28 -2.92 5.02
C HIS A 114 5.59 -1.87 3.96
N ASP A 115 5.77 -0.59 4.27
CA ASP A 115 5.66 0.52 3.30
C ASP A 115 4.20 0.69 2.79
N VAL A 116 3.90 1.77 2.06
CA VAL A 116 2.50 2.09 1.65
C VAL A 116 2.28 2.14 0.15
N HIS A 117 3.28 2.56 -0.63
CA HIS A 117 3.21 2.54 -2.10
C HIS A 117 4.17 1.52 -2.72
N ARG A 118 5.23 1.14 -2.00
CA ARG A 118 6.17 0.08 -2.36
C ARG A 118 6.16 -1.04 -1.34
N VAL A 119 5.02 -1.71 -1.22
CA VAL A 119 4.82 -2.69 -0.15
C VAL A 119 5.87 -3.81 -0.22
N ARG A 120 6.53 -4.05 0.90
CA ARG A 120 7.70 -4.89 1.06
C ARG A 120 7.34 -6.37 1.00
N THR A 121 8.30 -7.16 0.54
CA THR A 121 8.25 -8.62 0.64
C THR A 121 8.31 -9.05 2.11
N ALA A 122 7.80 -10.24 2.43
CA ALA A 122 7.86 -10.78 3.79
C ALA A 122 9.27 -10.70 4.40
N ARG A 123 10.30 -11.09 3.64
CA ARG A 123 11.71 -11.01 4.08
C ARG A 123 12.17 -9.57 4.32
N ALA A 124 11.73 -8.61 3.51
CA ALA A 124 12.10 -7.21 3.68
C ALA A 124 11.36 -6.56 4.87
N THR A 125 10.09 -6.92 5.07
CA THR A 125 9.30 -6.55 6.25
C THR A 125 9.96 -7.08 7.53
N GLU A 126 10.39 -8.35 7.53
CA GLU A 126 11.05 -8.98 8.67
C GLU A 126 12.30 -8.22 9.13
N ARG A 127 13.08 -7.69 8.19
CA ARG A 127 14.28 -6.90 8.53
C ARG A 127 13.96 -5.56 9.18
N ARG A 128 12.73 -5.04 9.08
CA ARG A 128 12.35 -3.75 9.67
C ARG A 128 12.37 -3.76 11.19
N CYS A 129 12.12 -4.92 11.80
CA CYS A 129 12.13 -5.09 13.26
C CYS A 129 13.42 -4.55 13.89
N GLN A 130 14.56 -4.78 13.22
CA GLN A 130 15.90 -4.44 13.72
C GLN A 130 16.19 -2.94 13.78
N THR A 131 15.34 -2.10 13.19
CA THR A 131 15.57 -0.64 13.19
C THR A 131 14.97 0.08 14.39
N CYS A 132 14.25 -0.64 15.23
CA CYS A 132 13.78 -0.15 16.52
C CYS A 132 14.20 -1.11 17.64
N HIS A 133 14.19 -2.42 17.36
CA HIS A 133 14.71 -3.44 18.28
C HIS A 133 16.21 -3.66 18.05
N GLU A 134 17.02 -2.65 18.35
CA GLU A 134 18.49 -2.71 18.22
C GLU A 134 19.10 -3.60 19.33
N GLN A 135 18.56 -3.53 20.53
CA GLN A 135 19.01 -4.30 21.70
C GLN A 135 18.18 -5.58 21.85
N ARG A 136 18.47 -6.57 21.00
CA ARG A 136 17.78 -7.88 21.05
C ARG A 136 18.41 -8.78 22.11
N PRO A 137 17.64 -9.72 22.70
CA PRO A 137 18.23 -10.74 23.57
C PRO A 137 19.34 -11.50 22.85
N ALA A 138 20.38 -11.95 23.58
CA ALA A 138 21.50 -12.71 23.00
C ALA A 138 21.02 -13.94 22.20
N ALA A 139 19.95 -14.59 22.65
CA ALA A 139 19.32 -15.71 21.94
C ALA A 139 18.80 -15.35 20.53
N CYS A 140 18.43 -14.09 20.29
CA CYS A 140 17.98 -13.58 18.99
C CYS A 140 19.15 -13.03 18.13
N MET A 141 20.34 -12.90 18.70
CA MET A 141 21.57 -12.47 18.01
C MET A 141 22.51 -13.64 17.70
N ALA A 142 22.26 -14.81 18.27
CA ALA A 142 23.03 -16.01 18.01
C ALA A 142 22.77 -16.54 16.58
N GLU A 143 23.84 -16.89 15.88
CA GLU A 143 23.76 -17.62 14.63
C GLU A 143 23.13 -19.00 14.89
N PRO A 144 22.11 -19.43 14.11
CA PRO A 144 21.51 -20.75 14.29
C PRO A 144 22.59 -21.83 14.12
N SER A 145 22.66 -22.77 15.08
CA SER A 145 23.68 -23.82 15.11
C SER A 145 23.64 -24.79 13.91
N ALA A 146 22.58 -24.75 13.10
CA ALA A 146 22.45 -25.53 11.88
C ALA A 146 22.01 -24.64 10.71
N ALA A 147 22.81 -24.60 9.64
CA ALA A 147 22.60 -23.84 8.41
C ALA A 147 21.29 -24.15 7.64
N LYS A 148 20.47 -25.09 8.13
CA LYS A 148 19.24 -25.56 7.47
C LYS A 148 17.97 -24.89 7.99
N PHE A 149 18.03 -24.14 9.10
CA PHE A 149 16.87 -23.47 9.67
C PHE A 149 17.14 -21.98 9.88
N SER A 150 16.34 -21.14 9.24
CA SER A 150 16.35 -19.69 9.48
C SER A 150 15.44 -19.37 10.67
N VAL A 151 16.00 -18.79 11.73
CA VAL A 151 15.20 -18.14 12.78
C VAL A 151 14.78 -16.76 12.29
N SER A 152 13.49 -16.46 12.37
CA SER A 152 12.91 -15.13 12.15
C SER A 152 12.21 -14.66 13.43
N CYS A 153 12.05 -13.36 13.60
CA CYS A 153 11.22 -12.78 14.65
C CYS A 153 9.79 -13.36 14.58
N ALA A 154 9.23 -13.46 13.36
CA ALA A 154 7.90 -14.03 13.13
C ALA A 154 7.71 -15.49 13.55
N ASN A 155 8.79 -16.28 13.72
CA ASN A 155 8.68 -17.66 14.19
C ASN A 155 8.43 -17.76 15.71
N CYS A 156 8.74 -16.73 16.47
CA CYS A 156 8.51 -16.67 17.92
C CYS A 156 7.48 -15.62 18.32
N HIS A 157 7.35 -14.55 17.53
CA HIS A 157 6.35 -13.51 17.70
C HIS A 157 5.26 -13.66 16.64
N THR A 158 4.01 -13.86 17.06
CA THR A 158 2.88 -14.01 16.14
C THR A 158 2.78 -12.79 15.22
N PRO A 159 2.82 -12.96 13.88
CA PRO A 159 2.69 -11.86 12.94
C PRO A 159 1.45 -11.00 13.20
N HIS A 160 1.60 -9.70 12.98
CA HIS A 160 0.63 -8.63 13.27
C HIS A 160 0.27 -8.45 14.76
N LEU A 161 0.27 -9.48 15.59
CA LEU A 161 0.05 -9.35 17.03
C LEU A 161 1.31 -8.95 17.80
N PHE A 162 2.49 -9.48 17.44
CA PHE A 162 3.83 -9.16 17.99
C PHE A 162 3.83 -8.76 19.48
N HIS A 163 3.25 -9.63 20.33
CA HIS A 163 2.83 -9.42 21.72
C HIS A 163 1.51 -8.64 21.87
N ALA A 164 0.51 -9.32 22.42
CA ALA A 164 -0.68 -8.65 22.94
C ALA A 164 -0.26 -7.67 24.04
N ALA A 165 -0.84 -6.46 24.02
CA ALA A 165 -0.70 -5.55 25.13
C ALA A 165 -1.38 -6.13 26.38
N GLU A 166 -0.69 -6.08 27.52
CA GLU A 166 -1.22 -6.45 28.84
C GLU A 166 -2.27 -5.44 29.34
#